data_AF-A0A1I1UTJ9-F1
#
_entry.id   AF-A0A1I1UTJ9-F1
#
_cell.length_a   1.000
_cell.length_b   1.000
_cell.length_c   1.000
_cell.angle_alpha   90.00
_cell.angle_beta   90.00
_cell.angle_gamma   90.00
#
_symmetry.space_group_name_H-M   'P 1'
#
loop_
_entity.id
_entity.type
_entity.pdbx_description
1 polymer ?
#
loop_
_entity_poly.entity_id
_entity_poly.type
_entity_poly.pdbx_seq_one_letter_code
_entity_poly.pdbx_strand_id
1 'polypeptide(L)'
;MESRGEYGGQWQLVVGIGLNLEQPAFGGRTSLRAAGLPVPRAEDLAVGLLSRILPTLPLVTADPGPWLDGWRQRDYYRGREVRVQGPEQIWEGRAAGIEADGALCLETAAGLERINGGDVSLREAQWTG
;
A
#
# COMPACT_ATOMS: atom_id res chain seq x y z
N MET A 1 4.22 6.82 8.31
CA MET A 1 5.60 7.16 7.88
C MET A 1 6.03 8.34 8.72
N GLU A 2 7.12 8.22 9.47
CA GLU A 2 7.71 9.33 10.20
C GLU A 2 9.04 9.64 9.51
N SER A 3 9.13 10.82 8.89
CA SER A 3 10.34 11.29 8.20
C SER A 3 10.92 12.46 8.98
N ARG A 4 12.19 12.37 9.38
CA ARG A 4 12.97 13.51 9.86
C ARG A 4 14.08 13.81 8.86
N GLY A 5 14.12 15.04 8.38
CA GLY A 5 15.20 15.54 7.51
C GLY A 5 15.65 16.92 7.96
N GLU A 6 16.95 17.10 8.16
CA GLU A 6 17.59 18.42 8.14
C GLU A 6 17.90 18.76 6.67
N TYR A 7 17.67 20.02 6.27
CA TYR A 7 17.97 20.51 4.93
C TYR A 7 19.45 20.24 4.58
N GLY A 8 19.69 19.23 3.72
CA GLY A 8 21.02 18.80 3.28
C GLY A 8 21.54 17.45 3.82
N GLY A 9 20.77 16.77 4.69
CA GLY A 9 21.17 15.49 5.32
C GLY A 9 20.66 14.23 4.62
N GLN A 10 21.28 13.08 4.96
CA GLN A 10 20.78 11.76 4.56
C GLN A 10 19.41 11.50 5.20
N TRP A 11 18.42 11.16 4.38
CA TRP A 11 17.10 10.77 4.86
C TRP A 11 17.17 9.43 5.58
N GLN A 12 16.64 9.37 6.80
CA GLN A 12 16.44 8.12 7.54
C GLN A 12 14.98 7.69 7.41
N LEU A 13 14.76 6.45 6.99
CA LEU A 13 13.44 5.85 6.84
C LEU A 13 13.27 4.71 7.85
N VAL A 14 12.19 4.75 8.63
CA VAL A 14 11.77 3.65 9.49
C VAL A 14 10.55 2.96 8.87
N VAL A 15 10.66 1.66 8.59
CA VAL A 15 9.58 0.85 8.00
C VAL A 15 9.04 -0.12 9.06
N GLY A 16 7.80 0.08 9.49
CA GLY A 16 7.07 -0.86 10.34
C GLY A 16 6.28 -1.86 9.50
N ILE A 17 6.38 -3.15 9.80
CA ILE A 17 5.61 -4.22 9.15
C ILE A 17 4.75 -4.92 10.22
N GLY A 18 3.43 -4.82 10.09
CA GLY A 18 2.47 -5.51 10.95
C GLY A 18 1.71 -6.57 10.16
N LEU A 19 1.70 -7.82 10.64
CA LEU A 19 0.97 -8.94 10.04
C LEU A 19 0.13 -9.65 11.09
N ASN A 20 -1.14 -9.90 10.76
CA ASN A 20 -2.02 -10.73 11.59
C ASN A 20 -1.77 -12.20 11.23
N LEU A 21 -1.36 -13.01 12.21
CA LEU A 21 -1.02 -14.42 11.96
C LEU A 21 -2.14 -15.36 12.40
N GLU A 22 -2.64 -15.19 13.63
CA GLU A 22 -3.48 -16.18 14.30
C GLU A 22 -4.91 -15.73 14.55
N GLN A 23 -5.16 -14.42 14.56
CA GLN A 23 -6.43 -13.85 14.97
C GLN A 23 -7.57 -14.37 14.06
N PRO A 24 -8.74 -14.75 14.59
CA PRO A 24 -9.92 -14.97 13.74
C PRO A 24 -10.27 -13.68 12.99
N ALA A 25 -11.00 -13.76 11.88
CA ALA A 25 -11.39 -12.56 11.12
C ALA A 25 -12.15 -11.55 12.01
N PHE A 26 -11.82 -10.27 11.90
CA PHE A 26 -12.35 -9.23 12.80
C PHE A 26 -12.40 -7.87 12.11
N GLY A 27 -13.51 -7.14 12.23
CA GLY A 27 -13.62 -5.74 11.74
C GLY A 27 -13.15 -5.52 10.30
N GLY A 28 -13.53 -6.42 9.38
CA GLY A 28 -13.10 -6.38 7.96
C GLY A 28 -11.65 -6.81 7.71
N ARG A 29 -10.92 -7.25 8.74
CA ARG A 29 -9.52 -7.69 8.68
C ARG A 29 -9.43 -9.21 8.69
N THR A 30 -8.37 -9.73 8.09
CA THR A 30 -8.02 -11.15 8.07
C THR A 30 -6.67 -11.41 8.74
N SER A 31 -6.34 -12.68 8.91
CA SER A 31 -5.03 -13.19 9.32
C SER A 31 -4.65 -14.38 8.43
N LEU A 32 -3.41 -14.87 8.53
CA LEU A 32 -3.02 -16.11 7.84
C LEU A 32 -3.95 -17.28 8.22
N ARG A 33 -4.22 -17.45 9.52
CA ARG A 33 -5.14 -18.49 10.01
C ARG A 33 -6.56 -18.32 9.44
N ALA A 34 -7.10 -17.10 9.49
CA ALA A 34 -8.46 -16.83 9.03
C ALA A 34 -8.60 -16.97 7.50
N ALA A 35 -7.51 -16.75 6.75
CA ALA A 35 -7.42 -17.00 5.32
C ALA A 35 -7.21 -18.49 4.96
N GLY A 36 -7.14 -19.39 5.94
CA GLY A 36 -6.90 -20.82 5.72
C GLY A 36 -5.45 -21.14 5.30
N LEU A 37 -4.51 -20.23 5.55
CA LEU A 37 -3.10 -20.41 5.22
C LEU A 37 -2.32 -21.01 6.40
N PRO A 38 -1.20 -21.71 6.13
CA PRO A 38 -0.29 -22.14 7.18
C PRO A 38 0.20 -20.95 8.00
N VAL A 39 0.23 -21.14 9.32
CA VAL A 39 0.73 -20.15 10.26
C VAL A 39 2.15 -20.55 10.68
N PRO A 40 3.21 -19.90 10.17
CA PRO A 40 4.58 -20.14 10.62
C PRO A 40 4.79 -19.56 12.04
N ARG A 41 5.88 -19.97 12.70
CA ARG A 41 6.35 -19.24 13.89
C ARG A 41 6.71 -17.82 13.50
N ALA A 42 6.41 -16.86 14.37
CA ALA A 42 6.62 -15.45 14.09
C ALA A 42 8.08 -15.12 13.76
N GLU A 43 9.02 -15.79 14.43
CA GLU A 43 10.47 -15.60 14.24
C GLU A 43 10.90 -16.08 12.85
N ASP A 44 10.42 -17.25 12.42
CA ASP A 44 10.75 -17.80 11.10
C ASP A 44 10.18 -16.91 9.98
N LEU A 45 8.97 -16.38 10.17
CA LEU A 45 8.37 -15.42 9.25
C LEU A 45 9.17 -14.12 9.21
N ALA A 46 9.55 -13.57 10.35
CA ALA A 46 10.34 -12.36 10.43
C ALA A 46 11.69 -12.52 9.71
N VAL A 47 12.40 -13.62 9.96
CA VAL A 47 13.65 -13.96 9.26
C VAL A 47 13.40 -14.07 7.75
N GLY A 48 12.39 -14.85 7.33
CA GLY A 48 12.07 -15.03 5.92
C GLY A 48 11.71 -13.73 5.19
N LEU A 49 10.97 -12.83 5.84
CA LEU A 49 10.63 -11.51 5.30
C LEU A 49 11.86 -10.62 5.19
N LEU A 50 12.64 -10.50 6.27
CA LEU A 50 13.83 -9.63 6.29
C LEU A 50 14.89 -10.12 5.29
N SER A 51 15.13 -11.42 5.19
CA SER A 51 16.06 -12.00 4.21
C SER A 51 15.64 -11.75 2.76
N ARG A 52 14.36 -11.51 2.50
CA ARG A 52 13.84 -11.17 1.15
C ARG A 52 13.82 -9.67 0.90
N ILE A 53 13.45 -8.86 1.89
CA ILE A 53 13.27 -7.41 1.71
C ILE A 53 14.63 -6.69 1.70
N LEU A 54 15.51 -6.96 2.67
CA LEU A 54 16.74 -6.19 2.88
C LEU A 54 17.67 -6.16 1.64
N PRO A 55 17.93 -7.28 0.93
CA PRO A 55 18.78 -7.26 -0.25
C PRO A 55 18.20 -6.46 -1.43
N THR A 56 16.89 -6.23 -1.41
CA THR A 56 16.16 -5.65 -2.54
C THR A 56 15.97 -4.14 -2.41
N LEU A 57 16.11 -3.59 -1.20
CA LEU A 57 15.98 -2.15 -0.94
C LEU A 57 16.96 -1.29 -1.79
N PRO A 58 18.25 -1.65 -1.96
CA PRO A 58 19.16 -0.87 -2.81
C PRO A 58 18.80 -0.94 -4.31
N LEU A 59 18.11 -2.01 -4.74
CA LEU A 59 17.75 -2.20 -6.14
C LEU A 59 16.58 -1.30 -6.55
N VAL A 60 15.62 -1.07 -5.64
CA VAL A 60 14.50 -0.13 -5.86
C VAL A 60 15.02 1.26 -6.24
N THR A 61 16.08 1.71 -5.57
CA THR A 61 16.63 3.05 -5.79
C THR A 61 17.34 3.22 -7.13
N ALA A 62 17.78 2.12 -7.76
CA ALA A 62 18.49 2.14 -9.04
C ALA A 62 17.53 2.01 -10.23
N ASP A 63 16.54 1.12 -10.13
CA ASP A 63 15.51 0.92 -11.16
C ASP A 63 14.18 0.47 -10.51
N PRO A 64 13.16 1.34 -10.43
CA PRO A 64 11.87 0.98 -9.86
C PRO A 64 10.99 0.15 -10.81
N GLY A 65 11.36 -0.01 -12.09
CA GLY A 65 10.53 -0.66 -13.12
C GLY A 65 10.02 -2.06 -12.72
N PRO A 66 10.90 -3.02 -12.37
CA PRO A 66 10.49 -4.37 -11.97
C PRO A 66 9.55 -4.40 -10.75
N TRP A 67 9.71 -3.42 -9.86
CA TRP A 67 8.85 -3.28 -8.68
C TRP A 67 7.47 -2.76 -9.02
N LEU A 68 7.40 -1.74 -9.87
CA LEU A 68 6.15 -1.20 -10.39
C LEU A 68 5.38 -2.28 -11.16
N ASP A 69 6.05 -3.10 -11.96
CA ASP A 69 5.42 -4.20 -12.69
C ASP A 69 4.88 -5.27 -11.73
N GLY A 70 5.67 -5.64 -10.73
CA GLY A 70 5.22 -6.53 -9.68
C GLY A 70 4.01 -5.97 -8.92
N TRP A 71 4.03 -4.67 -8.60
CA TRP A 71 2.91 -4.00 -7.95
C TRP A 71 1.65 -4.01 -8.82
N ARG A 72 1.76 -3.66 -10.11
CA ARG A 72 0.63 -3.61 -11.06
C ARG A 72 -0.07 -4.96 -11.20
N GLN A 73 0.67 -6.07 -11.14
CA GLN A 73 0.09 -7.42 -11.16
C GLN A 73 -0.73 -7.76 -9.90
N ARG A 74 -0.50 -7.03 -8.81
CA ARG A 74 -1.12 -7.24 -7.48
C ARG A 74 -2.02 -6.08 -7.06
N ASP A 75 -2.27 -5.11 -7.95
CA ASP A 75 -3.12 -3.96 -7.68
C ASP A 75 -4.58 -4.39 -7.56
N TYR A 76 -5.03 -4.53 -6.32
CA TYR A 76 -6.39 -4.93 -6.00
C TYR A 76 -7.42 -3.84 -6.32
N TYR A 77 -7.02 -2.57 -6.28
CA TYR A 77 -7.93 -1.44 -6.44
C TYR A 77 -8.17 -1.08 -7.91
N ARG A 78 -7.26 -1.45 -8.83
CA ARG A 78 -7.38 -1.14 -10.25
C ARG A 78 -8.76 -1.48 -10.84
N GLY A 79 -9.34 -0.50 -11.52
CA GLY A 79 -10.64 -0.61 -12.17
C GLY A 79 -11.84 -0.57 -11.22
N ARG A 80 -11.63 -0.38 -9.90
CA ARG A 80 -12.71 -0.31 -8.90
C ARG A 80 -12.96 1.12 -8.46
N GLU A 81 -14.20 1.37 -8.03
CA GLU A 81 -14.58 2.62 -7.35
C GLU A 81 -13.93 2.68 -5.96
N VAL A 82 -13.22 3.77 -5.71
CA VAL A 82 -12.50 4.03 -4.46
C VAL A 82 -12.77 5.44 -3.96
N ARG A 83 -12.57 5.63 -2.65
CA ARG A 83 -12.39 6.94 -2.05
C ARG A 83 -10.98 7.05 -1.52
N VAL A 84 -10.36 8.18 -1.80
CA VAL A 84 -9.06 8.54 -1.29
C VAL A 84 -9.26 9.67 -0.28
N GLN A 85 -8.89 9.42 0.97
CA GLN A 85 -8.93 10.41 2.04
C GLN A 85 -7.55 11.06 2.17
N GLY A 86 -7.42 12.30 1.71
CA GLY A 86 -6.24 13.14 1.96
C GLY A 86 -6.37 13.95 3.25
N PRO A 87 -5.33 14.74 3.60
CA PRO A 87 -5.35 15.59 4.79
C PRO A 87 -6.44 16.68 4.75
N GLU A 88 -6.68 17.27 3.57
CA GLU A 88 -7.58 18.43 3.42
C GLU A 88 -8.77 18.15 2.49
N GLN A 89 -8.74 17.03 1.76
CA GLN A 89 -9.77 16.73 0.77
C GLN A 89 -10.02 15.24 0.62
N ILE A 90 -11.17 14.93 0.03
CA ILE A 90 -11.58 13.58 -0.31
C ILE A 90 -11.76 13.53 -1.83
N TRP A 91 -11.21 12.49 -2.45
CA TRP A 91 -11.45 12.18 -3.86
C TRP A 91 -12.26 10.90 -3.99
N GLU A 92 -13.16 10.86 -4.96
CA GLU A 92 -13.94 9.67 -5.30
C GLU A 92 -13.88 9.44 -6.81
N GLY A 93 -13.70 8.18 -7.19
CA GLY A 93 -13.63 7.80 -8.60
C GLY A 93 -13.10 6.38 -8.78
N ARG A 94 -12.79 6.03 -10.03
CA ARG A 94 -12.27 4.72 -10.39
C ARG A 94 -10.74 4.72 -10.39
N ALA A 95 -10.12 3.81 -9.65
CA ALA A 95 -8.66 3.71 -9.62
C ALA A 95 -8.11 3.21 -10.97
N ALA A 96 -7.24 4.00 -11.60
CA ALA A 96 -6.63 3.70 -12.89
C ALA A 96 -5.20 3.11 -12.79
N GLY A 97 -4.75 2.84 -11.56
CA GLY A 97 -3.41 2.33 -11.25
C GLY A 97 -2.47 3.45 -10.79
N ILE A 98 -1.15 3.20 -10.83
CA ILE A 98 -0.13 4.16 -10.41
C ILE A 98 0.79 4.55 -11.56
N GLU A 99 1.32 5.77 -11.46
CA GLU A 99 2.39 6.28 -12.32
C GLU A 99 3.78 5.79 -11.90
N ALA A 100 4.80 6.18 -12.68
CA ALA A 100 6.19 5.77 -12.46
C ALA A 100 6.79 6.29 -11.15
N ASP A 101 6.27 7.39 -10.62
CA ASP A 101 6.63 7.95 -9.31
C ASP A 101 5.78 7.36 -8.15
N GLY A 102 4.84 6.47 -8.46
CA GLY A 102 3.94 5.85 -7.50
C GLY A 102 2.65 6.64 -7.22
N ALA A 103 2.42 7.79 -7.87
CA ALA A 103 1.19 8.54 -7.72
C ALA A 103 -0.02 7.71 -8.19
N LEU A 104 -1.09 7.68 -7.39
CA LEU A 104 -2.35 7.05 -7.79
C LEU A 104 -3.05 7.91 -8.86
N CYS A 105 -3.41 7.29 -9.98
CA CYS A 105 -4.31 7.86 -10.97
C CYS A 105 -5.75 7.50 -10.64
N LEU A 106 -6.61 8.52 -10.52
CA LEU A 106 -8.02 8.35 -10.21
C LEU A 106 -8.88 8.98 -11.31
N GLU A 107 -9.71 8.19 -11.98
CA GLU A 107 -10.69 8.68 -12.93
C GLU A 107 -11.91 9.22 -12.19
N THR A 108 -12.08 10.54 -12.21
CA THR A 108 -13.20 11.24 -11.59
C THR A 108 -14.15 11.80 -12.65
N ALA A 109 -15.28 12.37 -12.23
CA ALA A 109 -16.18 13.09 -13.12
C ALA A 109 -15.54 14.33 -13.77
N ALA A 110 -14.51 14.92 -13.15
CA ALA A 110 -13.79 16.08 -13.66
C ALA A 110 -12.62 15.70 -14.58
N GLY A 111 -12.24 14.41 -14.63
CA GLY A 111 -11.09 13.92 -15.38
C GLY A 111 -10.16 13.07 -14.53
N LEU A 112 -8.96 12.82 -15.06
CA LEU A 112 -7.93 12.03 -14.40
C LEU A 112 -7.19 12.88 -13.35
N GLU A 113 -7.31 12.51 -12.09
CA GLU A 113 -6.64 13.14 -10.95
C GLU A 113 -5.42 12.34 -10.52
N ARG A 114 -4.36 13.02 -10.09
CA ARG A 114 -3.15 12.40 -9.54
C ARG A 114 -3.04 12.66 -8.05
N ILE A 115 -2.83 11.60 -7.28
CA ILE A 115 -2.80 11.67 -5.81
C ILE A 115 -1.53 11.03 -5.28
N ASN A 116 -0.70 11.82 -4.60
CA ASN A 116 0.61 11.40 -4.06
C ASN A 116 0.56 10.84 -2.64
N GLY A 117 -0.58 10.95 -1.95
CA GLY A 117 -0.73 10.47 -0.59
C GLY A 117 -2.15 10.59 -0.06
N GLY A 118 -2.51 9.67 0.82
CA GLY A 118 -3.83 9.55 1.41
C GLY A 118 -4.19 8.09 1.68
N ASP A 119 -5.27 7.86 2.41
CA ASP A 119 -5.79 6.53 2.69
C ASP A 119 -6.81 6.16 1.62
N VAL A 120 -6.56 5.04 0.91
CA VAL A 120 -7.45 4.53 -0.14
C VAL A 120 -8.36 3.45 0.44
N SER A 121 -9.66 3.62 0.24
CA SER A 121 -10.68 2.66 0.64
C SER A 121 -11.53 2.26 -0.57
N LEU A 122 -11.94 0.99 -0.62
CA LEU A 122 -13.00 0.61 -1.55
C LEU A 122 -14.28 1.32 -1.13
N ARG A 123 -15.11 1.67 -2.11
CA ARG A 123 -16.47 2.11 -1.82
C ARG A 123 -17.25 0.99 -1.16
N GLU A 124 -17.40 1.05 0.15
CA GLU A 124 -18.42 0.27 0.86
C GLU A 124 -19.79 0.75 0.37
N ALA A 125 -20.76 -0.16 0.25
CA ALA A 125 -22.08 0.13 -0.33
C ALA A 125 -22.93 1.16 0.46
N GLN A 126 -22.34 1.88 1.43
CA GLN A 126 -23.01 2.78 2.36
C GLN A 126 -22.18 4.05 2.64
N TRP A 127 -21.75 4.77 1.60
CA TRP A 127 -21.52 6.22 1.74
C TRP A 127 -22.82 6.93 1.40
N THR A 128 -23.66 7.14 2.40
CA THR A 128 -24.68 8.19 2.38
C THR A 128 -24.08 9.45 3.00
N GLY A 129 -24.28 10.59 2.31
CA GLY A 129 -23.68 11.89 2.62
C GLY A 129 -24.25 12.62 3.81
#